data_AF-A0A4Y2EFV6-F1
#
_entry.id   AF-A0A4Y2EFV6-F1
#
_cell.length_a   1.000
_cell.length_b   1.000
_cell.length_c   1.000
_cell.angle_alpha   90.00
_cell.angle_beta   90.00
_cell.angle_gamma   90.00
#
_symmetry.space_group_name_H-M   'P 1'
#
loop_
_entity.id
_entity.type
_entity.pdbx_description
1 polymer ?
#
loop_
_entity_poly.entity_id
_entity_poly.type
_entity_poly.pdbx_seq_one_letter_code
_entity_poly.pdbx_strand_id
1 'polypeptide(L)'
;MDNGDAAAGLSDSFLASGQYIVQAEDGDETLGISGDSMDAGDKDGEPLREQDRFLPIANVARIMKNAIPKSGKIAKDAKECVQECVSEFVSFITSEYP
;
A
#
# COMPACT_ATOMS: atom_id res chain seq x y z
N MET A 1 15.91 52.16 29.61
CA MET A 1 16.39 51.65 28.32
C MET A 1 15.69 50.32 28.11
N ASP A 2 14.76 50.31 27.15
CA ASP A 2 14.16 49.09 26.61
C ASP A 2 15.24 48.32 25.81
N ASN A 3 15.29 46.99 25.92
CA ASN A 3 15.55 46.09 24.79
C ASN A 3 15.44 44.60 25.18
N GLY A 4 14.50 43.88 24.53
CA GLY A 4 14.84 42.69 23.72
C GLY A 4 14.87 41.29 24.34
N ASP A 5 13.74 40.58 24.20
CA ASP A 5 13.55 39.22 23.64
C ASP A 5 14.34 37.96 24.08
N ALA A 6 13.53 36.97 24.50
CA ALA A 6 13.50 35.54 24.18
C ALA A 6 14.81 34.70 24.09
N ALA A 7 14.88 33.67 24.95
CA ALA A 7 14.89 32.26 24.51
C ALA A 7 14.72 31.35 25.73
N ALA A 8 13.60 30.63 25.75
CA ALA A 8 13.29 29.61 26.76
C ALA A 8 14.27 28.43 26.64
N GLY A 9 14.67 27.92 27.81
CA GLY A 9 15.68 26.90 27.97
C GLY A 9 15.34 25.56 27.32
N LEU A 10 16.33 25.02 26.62
CA LEU A 10 16.40 23.62 26.22
C LEU A 10 16.76 22.78 27.46
N SER A 11 15.75 22.21 28.10
CA SER A 11 15.94 21.04 28.97
C SER A 11 14.97 19.96 28.54
N ASP A 12 15.51 19.05 27.72
CA ASP A 12 14.92 17.83 27.21
C ASP A 12 14.37 16.96 28.36
N SER A 13 13.07 17.08 28.63
CA SER A 13 12.35 16.28 29.61
C SER A 13 11.83 15.01 28.92
N PHE A 14 12.74 14.10 28.56
CA PHE A 14 12.47 12.98 27.66
C PHE A 14 11.69 11.79 28.27
N LEU A 15 11.51 11.66 29.59
CA LEU A 15 11.02 10.38 30.15
C LEU A 15 10.12 10.49 31.38
N ALA A 16 9.03 11.26 31.32
CA ALA A 16 7.99 11.11 32.34
C ALA A 16 6.59 11.45 31.83
N SER A 17 5.74 10.43 31.81
CA SER A 17 4.27 10.51 31.85
C SER A 17 3.58 10.72 30.51
N GLY A 18 3.04 9.63 29.94
CA GLY A 18 2.23 9.69 28.73
C GLY A 18 1.57 8.37 28.40
N GLN A 19 0.65 7.96 29.27
CA GLN A 19 -0.32 6.88 29.05
C GLN A 19 -0.99 7.04 27.68
N TYR A 20 -0.73 6.12 26.74
CA TYR A 20 -1.39 6.16 25.42
C TYR A 20 -2.84 5.72 25.59
N ILE A 21 -3.77 6.64 25.35
CA ILE A 21 -5.17 6.31 25.15
C ILE A 21 -5.23 5.62 23.78
N VAL A 22 -5.46 4.31 23.78
CA VAL A 22 -5.79 3.56 22.56
C VAL A 22 -7.20 4.00 22.14
N GLN A 23 -7.27 5.01 21.27
CA GLN A 23 -8.49 5.29 20.54
C GLN A 23 -8.62 4.19 19.50
N ALA A 24 -9.60 3.31 19.71
CA ALA A 24 -9.99 2.30 18.74
C ALA A 24 -10.62 3.01 17.53
N GLU A 25 -9.81 3.36 16.54
CA GLU A 25 -10.27 3.75 15.22
C GLU A 25 -9.98 2.62 14.25
N ASP A 26 -11.05 2.17 13.57
CA ASP A 26 -11.15 1.12 12.54
C ASP A 26 -9.82 0.57 12.00
N GLY A 27 -9.59 -0.72 12.32
CA GLY A 27 -8.68 -1.67 11.68
C GLY A 27 -7.75 -1.15 10.58
N ASP A 28 -6.53 -0.84 10.98
CA ASP A 28 -5.35 -0.90 10.12
C ASP A 28 -5.31 -2.29 9.46
N GLU A 29 -5.65 -2.37 8.17
CA GLU A 29 -5.25 -3.51 7.35
C GLU A 29 -3.75 -3.42 7.15
N THR A 30 -3.01 -3.85 8.17
CA THR A 30 -1.56 -4.00 8.14
C THR A 30 -1.23 -4.84 6.92
N LEU A 31 -0.77 -4.18 5.86
CA LEU A 31 -0.19 -4.84 4.71
C LEU A 31 1.13 -5.41 5.23
N GLY A 32 1.10 -6.67 5.64
CA GLY A 32 2.31 -7.43 5.93
C GLY A 32 3.16 -7.49 4.68
N ILE A 33 4.05 -6.52 4.52
CA ILE A 33 5.07 -6.45 3.47
C ILE A 33 6.01 -7.64 3.73
N SER A 34 5.73 -8.76 3.07
CA SER A 34 6.74 -9.80 2.87
C SER A 34 7.58 -9.36 1.69
N GLY A 35 8.88 -9.20 1.93
CA GLY A 35 9.81 -8.39 1.14
C GLY A 35 9.82 -8.68 -0.36
N ASP A 36 9.83 -7.59 -1.12
CA ASP A 36 10.14 -7.56 -2.55
C ASP A 36 11.62 -7.90 -2.73
N SER A 37 11.90 -9.18 -3.06
CA SER A 37 13.18 -9.57 -3.64
C SER A 37 13.00 -9.55 -5.16
N MET A 38 13.36 -8.42 -5.78
CA MET A 38 13.55 -8.36 -7.23
C MET A 38 14.79 -9.16 -7.61
N ASP A 39 14.63 -10.48 -7.72
CA ASP A 39 15.54 -11.31 -8.51
C ASP A 39 15.03 -11.32 -9.94
N ALA A 40 15.42 -10.30 -10.70
CA ALA A 40 15.24 -10.28 -12.16
C ALA A 40 16.26 -11.24 -12.80
N GLY A 41 16.11 -12.53 -12.50
CA GLY A 41 16.81 -13.61 -13.16
C GLY A 41 15.99 -14.06 -14.36
N ASP A 42 16.43 -13.67 -15.54
CA ASP A 42 15.97 -14.17 -16.84
C ASP A 42 16.18 -15.70 -16.88
N LYS A 43 15.16 -16.45 -16.47
CA LYS A 43 15.10 -17.91 -16.59
C LYS A 43 14.06 -18.25 -17.66
N ASP A 44 14.48 -18.09 -18.91
CA ASP A 44 13.78 -18.60 -20.08
C ASP A 44 13.49 -20.09 -19.89
N GLY A 45 12.27 -20.44 -19.48
CA GLY A 45 11.78 -21.81 -19.39
C GLY A 45 11.23 -22.27 -18.03
N GLU A 46 11.34 -21.47 -16.96
CA GLU A 46 10.63 -21.77 -15.71
C GLU A 46 9.16 -21.33 -15.83
N PRO A 47 8.18 -22.16 -15.41
CA PRO A 47 6.79 -21.75 -15.35
C PRO A 47 6.65 -20.50 -14.48
N LEU A 48 6.08 -19.43 -15.05
CA LEU A 48 5.78 -18.22 -14.28
C LEU A 48 4.97 -18.59 -13.05
N ARG A 49 5.39 -18.09 -11.89
CA ARG A 49 4.62 -18.29 -10.66
C ARG A 49 3.26 -17.63 -10.85
N GLU A 50 2.24 -18.19 -10.22
CA GLU A 50 0.88 -17.65 -10.33
C GLU A 50 0.79 -16.17 -9.93
N GLN A 51 1.61 -15.74 -8.96
CA GLN A 51 1.70 -14.33 -8.56
C GLN A 51 2.31 -13.42 -9.64
N ASP A 52 3.23 -13.94 -10.47
CA ASP A 52 3.86 -13.18 -11.55
C ASP A 52 2.88 -12.95 -12.72
N ARG A 53 1.78 -13.71 -12.78
CA ARG A 53 0.72 -13.55 -13.80
C ARG A 53 -0.25 -12.40 -13.52
N PHE A 54 -0.31 -11.92 -12.27
CA PHE A 54 -1.27 -10.91 -11.84
C PHE A 54 -0.58 -9.62 -11.44
N LEU A 55 -1.25 -8.49 -11.66
CA LEU A 55 -0.78 -7.22 -11.09
C LEU A 55 -0.88 -7.27 -9.55
N PRO A 56 0.04 -6.63 -8.80
CA PRO A 56 -0.05 -6.58 -7.35
C PRO A 56 -1.41 -6.04 -6.87
N ILE A 57 -2.08 -6.79 -5.98
CA ILE A 57 -3.43 -6.45 -5.50
C ILE A 57 -3.52 -5.05 -4.88
N ALA A 58 -2.44 -4.58 -4.25
CA ALA A 58 -2.35 -3.24 -3.68
C ALA A 58 -2.47 -2.13 -4.74
N ASN A 59 -1.92 -2.35 -5.93
CA ASN A 59 -2.03 -1.40 -7.04
C ASN A 59 -3.47 -1.35 -7.57
N VAL A 60 -4.11 -2.51 -7.74
CA VAL A 60 -5.52 -2.61 -8.14
C VAL A 60 -6.42 -1.95 -7.10
N ALA A 61 -6.27 -2.30 -5.82
CA ALA A 61 -7.07 -1.74 -4.73
C ALA A 61 -6.94 -0.21 -4.62
N ARG A 62 -5.73 0.35 -4.80
CA ARG A 62 -5.50 1.81 -4.78
C ARG A 62 -6.29 2.51 -5.89
N ILE A 63 -6.28 1.97 -7.11
CA ILE A 63 -7.01 2.53 -8.25
C ILE A 63 -8.51 2.42 -8.01
N MET A 64 -9.01 1.25 -7.61
CA MET A 64 -10.42 1.06 -7.30
C MET A 64 -10.90 2.01 -6.19
N LYS A 65 -10.07 2.25 -5.17
CA LYS A 65 -10.37 3.16 -4.06
C LYS A 65 -10.50 4.62 -4.50
N ASN A 66 -9.72 5.03 -5.50
CA ASN A 66 -9.82 6.37 -6.08
C ASN A 66 -11.10 6.57 -6.92
N ALA A 67 -11.75 5.49 -7.36
CA ALA A 67 -12.99 5.55 -8.14
C ALA A 67 -14.26 5.64 -7.26
N ILE A 68 -14.12 5.61 -5.93
CA ILE A 68 -15.24 5.64 -4.98
C ILE A 68 -15.04 6.74 -3.92
N PRO A 69 -16.08 7.12 -3.16
CA PRO A 69 -15.94 8.07 -2.07
C PRO A 69 -14.89 7.64 -1.02
N LYS A 70 -14.30 8.62 -0.32
CA LYS A 70 -13.25 8.38 0.70
C LYS A 70 -13.68 7.38 1.78
N SER A 71 -14.96 7.35 2.16
CA SER A 71 -15.52 6.41 3.15
C SER A 71 -15.90 5.05 2.58
N GLY A 72 -15.95 4.88 1.26
CA GLY A 72 -16.41 3.64 0.63
C GLY A 72 -15.47 2.46 0.87
N LYS A 73 -16.01 1.29 1.21
CA LYS A 73 -15.21 0.06 1.40
C LYS A 73 -15.30 -0.81 0.13
N ILE A 74 -14.25 -1.58 -0.15
CA ILE A 74 -14.20 -2.52 -1.29
C ILE A 74 -14.08 -3.93 -0.72
N ALA A 75 -15.00 -4.81 -1.10
CA ALA A 75 -14.98 -6.20 -0.69
C ALA A 75 -13.73 -6.92 -1.24
N LYS A 76 -13.23 -7.92 -0.50
CA LYS A 76 -12.07 -8.72 -0.92
C LYS A 76 -12.30 -9.36 -2.30
N ASP A 77 -13.43 -10.03 -2.47
CA ASP A 77 -13.79 -10.72 -3.72
C ASP A 77 -13.88 -9.75 -4.91
N ALA A 78 -14.28 -8.50 -4.66
CA ALA A 78 -14.29 -7.47 -5.70
C ALA A 78 -12.86 -7.06 -6.10
N LYS A 79 -11.91 -6.99 -5.16
CA LYS A 79 -10.50 -6.72 -5.46
C LYS A 79 -9.90 -7.86 -6.30
N GLU A 80 -10.19 -9.11 -5.94
CA GLU A 80 -9.71 -10.32 -6.65
C GLU A 80 -10.32 -10.42 -8.05
N CYS A 81 -11.64 -10.24 -8.19
CA CYS A 81 -12.31 -10.25 -9.49
C CYS A 81 -11.74 -9.20 -10.43
N VAL A 82 -11.54 -7.97 -9.96
CA VAL A 82 -10.97 -6.90 -10.79
C VAL A 82 -9.51 -7.18 -11.11
N GLN A 83 -8.72 -7.75 -10.19
CA GLN A 83 -7.33 -8.15 -10.44
C GLN A 83 -7.23 -9.17 -11.59
N GLU A 84 -8.09 -10.18 -11.59
CA GLU A 84 -8.19 -11.16 -12.68
C GLU A 84 -8.52 -10.46 -14.00
N CYS A 85 -9.60 -9.66 -14.01
CA CYS A 85 -10.05 -8.97 -15.22
C CYS A 85 -9.01 -8.02 -15.82
N VAL A 86 -8.30 -7.23 -15.00
CA VAL A 86 -7.32 -6.26 -15.52
C VAL A 86 -6.04 -6.93 -15.98
N SER A 87 -5.64 -8.04 -15.36
CA SER A 87 -4.46 -8.81 -15.78
C SER A 87 -4.74 -9.53 -17.10
N GLU A 88 -5.95 -10.07 -17.25
CA GLU A 88 -6.43 -10.61 -18.53
C GLU A 88 -6.55 -9.50 -19.59
N PHE A 89 -7.05 -8.31 -19.24
CA PHE A 89 -7.13 -7.19 -20.17
C PHE A 89 -5.76 -6.79 -20.75
N VAL A 90 -4.72 -6.71 -19.90
CA VAL A 90 -3.36 -6.44 -20.38
C VAL A 90 -2.92 -7.55 -21.33
N SER A 91 -3.10 -8.81 -20.94
CA SER A 91 -2.77 -9.97 -21.77
C SER A 91 -3.49 -9.95 -23.11
N PHE A 92 -4.76 -9.54 -23.12
CA PHE A 92 -5.56 -9.39 -24.33
C PHE A 92 -5.01 -8.30 -25.25
N ILE A 93 -4.70 -7.11 -24.72
CA ILE A 93 -4.16 -5.98 -25.50
C ILE A 93 -2.76 -6.28 -26.04
N THR A 94 -1.94 -6.98 -25.27
CA THR A 94 -0.56 -7.32 -25.68
C THR A 94 -0.48 -8.67 -26.37
N SER A 95 -1.59 -9.36 -26.58
CA SER A 95 -1.59 -10.60 -27.34
C SER A 95 -1.13 -10.32 -28.77
N GLU A 96 -0.30 -11.20 -29.29
CA GLU A 96 0.20 -11.11 -30.66
C GLU A 96 -0.98 -11.37 -31.59
N TYR A 97 -1.37 -10.37 -32.37
CA TYR A 97 -2.39 -10.54 -33.40
C TYR A 97 -1.74 -11.27 -34.59
N PRO A 98 -2.32 -12.39 -35.08
CA PRO A 98 -1.75 -13.14 -36.20
C PRO A 98 -1.79 -12.38 -37.52
#